data_AF-A0A2V5WCY5-F1
#
_entry.id   AF-A0A2V5WCY5-F1
#
_cell.length_a   1.000
_cell.length_b   1.000
_cell.length_c   1.000
_cell.angle_alpha   90.00
_cell.angle_beta   90.00
_cell.angle_gamma   90.00
#
_symmetry.space_group_name_H-M   'P 1'
#
loop_
_entity.id
_entity.type
_entity.pdbx_description
1 polymer ?
#
loop_
_entity_poly.entity_id
_entity_poly.type
_entity_poly.pdbx_seq_one_letter_code
_entity_poly.pdbx_strand_id
1 'polypeptide(L)'
;MFPLNTEIFPTTAAELERLLNESLHHLFFLARQPVELREKTYPHLDSLSISLDGAGLRQRPPAIPSLNTKPMPALTVDSFRAGGSGMSVGPAAIDFLLDARALQLHQATDRQGHIVLLLQNAAEGHVHISAALSDLEALIAEVVKSEAGKHGVNVDNVRLSLRSRSPRSLAAEVLLRAKKLFLSASLRITGQLELDEELNARISGLDCTGEGAMASVACGVLKPHLHTLDGREFSLMSLPLGEVRLRDVRIAVGDKLAITAEFGSIYE
;
A
#
# COMPACT_ATOMS: atom_id res chain seq x y z
N MET A 1 2.00 11.41 -2.93
CA MET A 1 2.84 12.15 -3.91
C MET A 1 2.52 11.60 -5.29
N PHE A 2 2.41 12.46 -6.31
CA PHE A 2 2.09 12.04 -7.66
C PHE A 2 2.95 12.82 -8.68
N PRO A 3 3.95 12.21 -9.32
CA PRO A 3 4.77 12.90 -10.32
C PRO A 3 3.94 13.19 -11.58
N LEU A 4 4.12 14.37 -12.17
CA LEU A 4 3.53 14.74 -13.48
C LEU A 4 4.50 14.52 -14.64
N ASN A 5 5.78 14.22 -14.35
CA ASN A 5 6.83 14.00 -15.36
C ASN A 5 6.96 15.15 -16.39
N THR A 6 6.80 16.39 -15.91
CA THR A 6 6.97 17.64 -16.67
C THR A 6 7.74 18.64 -15.82
N GLU A 7 8.49 19.54 -16.44
CA GLU A 7 9.21 20.62 -15.75
C GLU A 7 8.33 21.84 -15.45
N ILE A 8 7.21 21.98 -16.19
CA ILE A 8 6.30 23.13 -16.10
C ILE A 8 4.95 22.65 -15.61
N PHE A 9 4.39 23.36 -14.63
CA PHE A 9 3.05 23.07 -14.12
C PHE A 9 1.99 23.28 -15.22
N PRO A 10 1.04 22.35 -15.41
CA PRO A 10 0.01 22.48 -16.44
C PRO A 10 -0.76 23.79 -16.30
N THR A 11 -1.07 24.43 -17.42
CA THR A 11 -1.80 25.71 -17.45
C THR A 11 -3.29 25.53 -17.70
N THR A 12 -3.72 24.31 -18.01
CA THR A 12 -5.12 23.96 -18.29
C THR A 12 -5.48 22.61 -17.65
N ALA A 13 -6.78 22.42 -17.40
CA ALA A 13 -7.37 21.17 -16.96
C ALA A 13 -7.04 19.98 -17.89
N ALA A 14 -7.13 20.19 -19.21
CA ALA A 14 -6.86 19.16 -20.21
C ALA A 14 -5.37 18.74 -20.22
N GLU A 15 -4.45 19.69 -20.02
CA GLU A 15 -3.03 19.39 -19.92
C GLU A 15 -2.72 18.59 -18.66
N LEU A 16 -3.32 18.96 -17.52
CA LEU A 16 -3.21 18.20 -16.27
C LEU A 16 -3.74 16.77 -16.43
N GLU A 17 -4.93 16.61 -17.01
CA GLU A 17 -5.53 15.29 -17.27
C GLU A 17 -4.61 14.40 -18.11
N ARG A 18 -4.04 14.94 -19.20
CA ARG A 18 -3.08 14.23 -20.05
C ARG A 18 -1.85 13.77 -19.25
N LEU A 19 -1.23 14.67 -18.47
CA LEU A 19 -0.04 14.35 -17.68
C LEU A 19 -0.30 13.35 -16.56
N LEU A 20 -1.47 13.42 -15.91
CA LEU A 20 -1.89 12.44 -14.90
C LEU A 20 -2.07 11.05 -15.54
N ASN A 21 -2.74 11.00 -16.69
CA ASN A 21 -2.91 9.78 -17.47
C ASN A 21 -1.54 9.17 -17.87
N GLU A 22 -0.64 9.95 -18.46
CA GLU A 22 0.72 9.51 -18.82
C GLU A 22 1.48 8.96 -17.61
N SER A 23 1.44 9.68 -16.50
CA SER A 23 2.11 9.28 -15.25
C SER A 23 1.58 7.98 -14.67
N LEU A 24 0.26 7.71 -14.76
CA LEU A 24 -0.32 6.43 -14.34
C LEU A 24 0.13 5.26 -15.22
N HIS A 25 0.37 5.45 -16.51
CA HIS A 25 0.88 4.40 -17.41
C HIS A 25 2.31 3.95 -17.06
N HIS A 26 3.08 4.79 -16.36
CA HIS A 26 4.40 4.42 -15.83
C HIS A 26 4.32 3.53 -14.58
N LEU A 27 3.21 3.58 -13.84
CA LEU A 27 2.98 2.78 -12.64
C LEU A 27 2.22 1.49 -12.94
N PHE A 28 1.24 1.57 -13.86
CA PHE A 28 0.28 0.51 -14.12
C PHE A 28 0.27 0.10 -15.59
N PHE A 29 -0.09 -1.16 -15.85
CA PHE A 29 -0.67 -1.61 -17.09
C PHE A 29 -2.16 -1.27 -17.07
N LEU A 30 -2.60 -0.43 -18.01
CA LEU A 30 -3.95 0.14 -18.07
C LEU A 30 -4.57 -0.19 -19.42
N ALA A 31 -5.86 -0.56 -19.41
CA ALA A 31 -6.62 -0.85 -20.63
C ALA A 31 -7.28 0.39 -21.26
N ARG A 32 -7.45 1.46 -20.48
CA ARG A 32 -8.11 2.71 -20.84
C ARG A 32 -7.44 3.88 -20.12
N GLN A 33 -7.73 5.11 -20.55
CA GLN A 33 -7.32 6.31 -19.81
C GLN A 33 -8.07 6.33 -18.47
N PRO A 34 -7.36 6.30 -17.32
CA PRO A 34 -8.01 6.17 -16.01
C PRO A 34 -8.51 7.50 -15.42
N VAL A 35 -8.05 8.65 -15.91
CA VAL A 35 -8.32 9.95 -15.29
C VAL A 35 -9.48 10.65 -15.97
N GLU A 36 -10.42 11.15 -15.17
CA GLU A 36 -11.48 12.07 -15.59
C GLU A 36 -11.47 13.29 -14.67
N LEU A 37 -11.67 14.47 -15.26
CA LEU A 37 -11.60 15.74 -14.53
C LEU A 37 -12.75 16.66 -14.96
N ARG A 38 -13.31 17.38 -13.98
CA ARG A 38 -14.28 18.45 -14.22
C ARG A 38 -13.75 19.74 -13.63
N GLU A 39 -13.54 20.73 -14.49
CA GLU A 39 -13.06 22.04 -14.10
C GLU A 39 -14.19 22.88 -13.52
N LYS A 40 -13.87 23.69 -12.51
CA LYS A 40 -14.71 24.81 -12.06
C LYS A 40 -14.16 26.12 -12.63
N THR A 41 -12.93 26.44 -12.24
CA THR A 41 -12.09 27.52 -12.78
C THR A 41 -10.64 27.16 -12.51
N TYR A 42 -9.86 26.76 -13.51
CA TYR A 42 -8.49 26.28 -13.30
C TYR A 42 -7.62 27.32 -12.55
N PRO A 43 -6.85 26.92 -11.51
CA PRO A 43 -6.54 25.55 -11.06
C PRO A 43 -7.49 24.97 -9.99
N HIS A 44 -8.75 25.42 -9.93
CA HIS A 44 -9.80 24.84 -9.10
C HIS A 44 -10.65 23.85 -9.91
N LEU A 45 -10.63 22.59 -9.48
CA LEU A 45 -11.44 21.51 -10.03
C LEU A 45 -12.69 21.27 -9.20
N ASP A 46 -13.82 21.05 -9.87
CA ASP A 46 -15.03 20.53 -9.24
C ASP A 46 -14.81 19.06 -8.84
N SER A 47 -14.26 18.24 -9.75
CA SER A 47 -13.94 16.85 -9.42
C SER A 47 -12.73 16.30 -10.17
N LEU A 48 -12.01 15.40 -9.52
CA LEU A 48 -10.96 14.56 -10.11
C LEU A 48 -11.23 13.09 -9.76
N SER A 49 -11.37 12.26 -10.78
CA SER A 49 -11.64 10.82 -10.64
C SER A 49 -10.54 9.99 -11.30
N ILE A 50 -10.11 8.91 -10.65
CA ILE A 50 -9.13 7.97 -11.17
C ILE A 50 -9.68 6.54 -11.04
N SER A 51 -9.96 5.88 -12.16
CA SER A 51 -10.40 4.49 -12.23
C SER A 51 -9.24 3.56 -12.61
N LEU A 52 -8.81 2.72 -11.68
CA LEU A 52 -7.78 1.70 -11.84
C LEU A 52 -8.37 0.28 -11.92
N ASP A 53 -9.64 0.12 -12.30
CA ASP A 53 -10.26 -1.20 -12.46
C ASP A 53 -9.45 -2.12 -13.39
N GLY A 54 -9.10 -3.31 -12.89
CA GLY A 54 -8.29 -4.29 -13.60
C GLY A 54 -6.85 -3.85 -13.89
N ALA A 55 -6.38 -2.72 -13.35
CA ALA A 55 -5.03 -2.24 -13.56
C ALA A 55 -4.00 -3.22 -12.98
N GLY A 56 -2.89 -3.42 -13.67
CA GLY A 56 -1.78 -4.23 -13.17
C GLY A 56 -0.60 -3.39 -12.73
N LEU A 57 -0.20 -3.46 -11.47
CA LEU A 57 1.00 -2.80 -10.98
C LEU A 57 2.23 -3.39 -11.69
N ARG A 58 3.06 -2.52 -12.26
CA ARG A 58 4.30 -2.95 -12.89
C ARG A 58 5.27 -3.50 -11.86
N GLN A 59 6.01 -4.54 -12.22
CA GLN A 59 6.97 -5.21 -11.34
C GLN A 59 8.12 -4.33 -10.83
N ARG A 60 8.46 -3.28 -11.59
CA ARG A 60 9.45 -2.28 -11.22
C ARG A 60 8.81 -0.91 -11.35
N PRO A 61 8.00 -0.49 -10.38
CA PRO A 61 7.47 0.86 -10.40
C PRO A 61 8.65 1.86 -10.30
N PRO A 62 8.55 3.04 -10.92
CA PRO A 62 9.49 4.13 -10.69
C PRO A 62 9.65 4.40 -9.19
N ALA A 63 10.86 4.79 -8.80
CA ALA A 63 11.14 5.16 -7.42
C ALA A 63 10.26 6.34 -6.99
N ILE A 64 9.88 6.37 -5.72
CA ILE A 64 9.14 7.50 -5.16
C ILE A 64 10.02 8.77 -5.33
N PRO A 65 9.49 9.84 -5.94
CA PRO A 65 10.25 11.05 -6.18
C PRO A 65 10.83 11.62 -4.89
N SER A 66 12.10 12.03 -4.92
CA SER A 66 12.72 12.80 -3.83
C SER A 66 12.59 14.28 -4.14
N LEU A 67 11.91 15.01 -3.25
CA LEU A 67 11.69 16.45 -3.41
C LEU A 67 13.01 17.22 -3.35
N ASN A 68 13.13 18.22 -4.22
CA ASN A 68 14.27 19.14 -4.32
C ASN A 68 13.88 20.58 -3.93
N THR A 69 12.60 20.93 -4.00
CA THR A 69 12.09 22.25 -3.59
C THR A 69 11.06 22.16 -2.47
N LYS A 70 10.84 23.28 -1.79
CA LYS A 70 9.75 23.42 -0.83
C LYS A 70 8.40 23.33 -1.57
N PRO A 71 7.42 22.58 -1.06
CA PRO A 71 6.06 22.56 -1.61
C PRO A 71 5.41 23.96 -1.61
N MET A 72 4.69 24.29 -2.67
CA MET A 72 3.89 25.52 -2.82
C MET A 72 2.48 25.21 -3.36
N PRO A 73 1.47 26.05 -3.10
CA PRO A 73 0.11 25.85 -3.61
C PRO A 73 0.04 25.63 -5.13
N ALA A 74 -0.80 24.69 -5.56
CA ALA A 74 -0.90 24.31 -6.97
C ALA A 74 -2.34 24.09 -7.47
N LEU A 75 -3.14 23.29 -6.77
CA LEU A 75 -4.47 22.86 -7.24
C LEU A 75 -5.42 22.72 -6.06
N THR A 76 -6.69 23.08 -6.25
CA THR A 76 -7.77 22.74 -5.32
C THR A 76 -8.79 21.83 -6.00
N VAL A 77 -9.33 20.85 -5.27
CA VAL A 77 -10.30 19.88 -5.79
C VAL A 77 -11.45 19.73 -4.81
N ASP A 78 -12.67 20.06 -5.22
CA ASP A 78 -13.85 19.95 -4.34
C ASP A 78 -14.15 18.47 -4.00
N SER A 79 -14.08 17.57 -4.99
CA SER A 79 -14.26 16.12 -4.81
C SER A 79 -13.19 15.29 -5.53
N PHE A 80 -12.52 14.41 -4.78
CA PHE A 80 -11.53 13.48 -5.32
C PHE A 80 -11.96 12.04 -5.08
N ARG A 81 -11.81 11.21 -6.11
CA ARG A 81 -11.99 9.76 -6.03
C ARG A 81 -10.87 9.05 -6.78
N ALA A 82 -10.28 8.03 -6.17
CA ALA A 82 -9.38 7.11 -6.83
C ALA A 82 -9.68 5.69 -6.39
N GLY A 83 -9.83 4.75 -7.30
CA GLY A 83 -10.12 3.38 -6.91
C GLY A 83 -9.99 2.40 -8.06
N GLY A 84 -9.90 1.12 -7.74
CA GLY A 84 -9.85 0.04 -8.71
C GLY A 84 -10.24 -1.28 -8.07
N SER A 85 -11.05 -2.04 -8.80
CA SER A 85 -11.43 -3.41 -8.44
C SER A 85 -10.52 -4.41 -9.14
N GLY A 86 -10.06 -5.44 -8.43
CA GLY A 86 -9.22 -6.49 -8.97
C GLY A 86 -7.90 -5.99 -9.57
N MET A 87 -7.29 -4.99 -8.94
CA MET A 87 -5.97 -4.50 -9.35
C MET A 87 -4.93 -5.59 -9.10
N SER A 88 -4.16 -5.96 -10.13
CA SER A 88 -3.14 -7.00 -9.97
C SER A 88 -1.85 -6.44 -9.37
N VAL A 89 -1.39 -7.02 -8.26
CA VAL A 89 -0.12 -6.74 -7.60
C VAL A 89 0.64 -8.06 -7.49
N GLY A 90 1.60 -8.27 -8.39
CA GLY A 90 2.22 -9.58 -8.54
C GLY A 90 1.14 -10.64 -8.86
N PRO A 91 1.06 -11.75 -8.10
CA PRO A 91 0.04 -12.77 -8.30
C PRO A 91 -1.32 -12.47 -7.63
N ALA A 92 -1.45 -11.39 -6.86
CA ALA A 92 -2.66 -11.07 -6.10
C ALA A 92 -3.55 -10.07 -6.82
N ALA A 93 -4.86 -10.20 -6.61
CA ALA A 93 -5.84 -9.14 -6.85
C ALA A 93 -6.13 -8.33 -5.57
N ILE A 94 -6.16 -7.01 -5.68
CA ILE A 94 -6.45 -6.07 -4.59
C ILE A 94 -7.56 -5.11 -5.04
N ASP A 95 -8.50 -4.84 -4.13
CA ASP A 95 -9.49 -3.78 -4.28
C ASP A 95 -9.03 -2.54 -3.50
N PHE A 96 -9.08 -1.37 -4.13
CA PHE A 96 -8.69 -0.09 -3.53
C PHE A 96 -9.76 0.97 -3.81
N LEU A 97 -10.06 1.78 -2.81
CA LEU A 97 -10.87 2.97 -2.94
C LEU A 97 -10.36 4.06 -2.01
N LEU A 98 -10.29 5.28 -2.52
CA LEU A 98 -9.98 6.49 -1.80
C LEU A 98 -10.94 7.57 -2.26
N ASP A 99 -11.67 8.14 -1.30
CA ASP A 99 -12.60 9.25 -1.49
C ASP A 99 -12.13 10.39 -0.58
N ALA A 100 -12.12 11.63 -1.08
CA ALA A 100 -11.75 12.79 -0.27
C ALA A 100 -12.44 14.08 -0.76
N ARG A 101 -12.62 15.04 0.15
CA ARG A 101 -13.28 16.32 -0.12
C ARG A 101 -12.40 17.52 0.21
N ALA A 102 -12.56 18.58 -0.58
CA ALA A 102 -11.85 19.85 -0.45
C ALA A 102 -10.33 19.66 -0.33
N LEU A 103 -9.73 18.98 -1.31
CA LEU A 103 -8.30 18.75 -1.36
C LEU A 103 -7.58 20.03 -1.73
N GLN A 104 -6.48 20.27 -1.05
CA GLN A 104 -5.47 21.24 -1.43
C GLN A 104 -4.21 20.47 -1.80
N LEU A 105 -3.79 20.60 -3.06
CA LEU A 105 -2.57 20.02 -3.55
C LEU A 105 -1.51 21.10 -3.71
N HIS A 106 -0.31 20.79 -3.24
CA HIS A 106 0.88 21.56 -3.50
C HIS A 106 1.69 20.93 -4.63
N GLN A 107 2.51 21.74 -5.28
CA GLN A 107 3.55 21.29 -6.20
C GLN A 107 4.93 21.48 -5.57
N ALA A 108 5.84 20.58 -5.90
CA ALA A 108 7.27 20.73 -5.72
C ALA A 108 7.98 20.12 -6.93
N THR A 109 9.27 20.37 -7.11
CA THR A 109 10.07 19.64 -8.09
C THR A 109 10.85 18.53 -7.41
N ASP A 110 11.05 17.43 -8.12
CA ASP A 110 12.00 16.39 -7.74
C ASP A 110 13.44 16.77 -8.15
N ARG A 111 14.39 15.85 -7.91
CA ARG A 111 15.81 16.05 -8.25
C ARG A 111 16.07 16.11 -9.76
N GLN A 112 15.13 15.62 -10.57
CA GLN A 112 15.17 15.66 -12.02
C GLN A 112 14.52 16.94 -12.57
N GLY A 113 13.96 17.78 -11.71
CA GLY A 113 13.26 19.01 -12.10
C GLY A 113 11.79 18.77 -12.47
N HIS A 114 11.28 17.54 -12.34
CA HIS A 114 9.89 17.26 -12.67
C HIS A 114 8.97 17.66 -11.53
N ILE A 115 7.80 18.19 -11.88
CA ILE A 115 6.72 18.54 -10.98
C ILE A 115 6.14 17.28 -10.32
N VAL A 116 5.94 17.39 -9.01
CA VAL A 116 5.29 16.39 -8.16
C VAL A 116 4.15 17.06 -7.41
N LEU A 117 2.94 16.52 -7.55
CA LEU A 117 1.78 16.88 -6.76
C LEU A 117 1.82 16.21 -5.38
N LEU A 118 1.48 16.98 -4.36
CA LEU A 118 1.53 16.60 -2.95
C LEU A 118 0.19 16.93 -2.32
N LEU A 119 -0.41 15.97 -1.63
CA LEU A 119 -1.54 16.28 -0.76
C LEU A 119 -1.03 17.15 0.37
N GLN A 120 -1.52 18.39 0.44
CA GLN A 120 -1.24 19.29 1.55
C GLN A 120 -2.35 19.21 2.57
N ASN A 121 -3.60 19.28 2.15
CA ASN A 121 -4.75 19.30 3.07
C ASN A 121 -5.97 18.62 2.41
N ALA A 122 -6.89 18.14 3.23
CA ALA A 122 -8.21 17.65 2.84
C ALA A 122 -9.15 17.88 4.02
N ALA A 123 -10.39 18.32 3.77
CA ALA A 123 -11.37 18.47 4.84
C ALA A 123 -11.67 17.11 5.49
N GLU A 124 -11.81 16.09 4.65
CA GLU A 124 -12.01 14.70 5.04
C GLU A 124 -11.59 13.77 3.89
N GLY A 125 -11.29 12.53 4.26
CA GLY A 125 -11.14 11.45 3.31
C GLY A 125 -11.20 10.08 3.96
N HIS A 126 -11.44 9.09 3.12
CA HIS A 126 -11.65 7.70 3.49
C HIS A 126 -10.87 6.82 2.52
N VAL A 127 -10.17 5.83 3.05
CA VAL A 127 -9.41 4.83 2.30
C VAL A 127 -9.93 3.46 2.65
N HIS A 128 -10.15 2.63 1.66
CA HIS A 128 -10.47 1.21 1.81
C HIS A 128 -9.57 0.38 0.91
N ILE A 129 -8.90 -0.61 1.50
CA ILE A 129 -8.08 -1.59 0.79
C ILE A 129 -8.56 -2.97 1.22
N SER A 130 -8.79 -3.87 0.27
CA SER A 130 -9.06 -5.27 0.60
C SER A 130 -8.43 -6.26 -0.37
N ALA A 131 -8.14 -7.46 0.13
CA ALA A 131 -7.63 -8.56 -0.67
C ALA A 131 -8.17 -9.90 -0.13
N ALA A 132 -8.42 -10.87 -1.00
CA ALA A 132 -8.79 -12.21 -0.56
C ALA A 132 -7.62 -12.89 0.15
N LEU A 133 -7.91 -13.78 1.10
CA LEU A 133 -6.83 -14.50 1.80
C LEU A 133 -5.97 -15.33 0.83
N SER A 134 -6.58 -15.92 -0.20
CA SER A 134 -5.86 -16.66 -1.25
C SER A 134 -4.89 -15.77 -2.07
N ASP A 135 -5.25 -14.51 -2.29
CA ASP A 135 -4.38 -13.54 -2.96
C ASP A 135 -3.18 -13.18 -2.07
N LEU A 136 -3.41 -12.98 -0.77
CA LEU A 136 -2.33 -12.76 0.20
C LEU A 136 -1.41 -13.99 0.31
N GLU A 137 -1.97 -15.20 0.30
CA GLU A 137 -1.20 -16.45 0.24
C GLU A 137 -0.33 -16.52 -1.02
N ALA A 138 -0.86 -16.15 -2.17
CA ALA A 138 -0.12 -16.12 -3.43
C ALA A 138 1.03 -15.10 -3.39
N LEU A 139 0.81 -13.91 -2.82
CA LEU A 139 1.85 -12.91 -2.60
C LEU A 139 2.98 -13.43 -1.69
N ILE A 140 2.62 -14.02 -0.55
CA ILE A 140 3.60 -14.62 0.36
C ILE A 140 4.36 -15.75 -0.34
N ALA A 141 3.65 -16.62 -1.08
CA ALA A 141 4.25 -17.72 -1.80
C ALA A 141 5.26 -17.24 -2.86
N GLU A 142 4.98 -16.16 -3.58
CA GLU A 142 5.89 -15.59 -4.58
C GLU A 142 7.20 -15.11 -3.94
N VAL A 143 7.11 -14.36 -2.84
CA VAL A 143 8.30 -13.87 -2.10
C VAL A 143 9.10 -15.06 -1.57
N VAL A 144 8.44 -16.01 -0.91
CA VAL A 144 9.13 -17.18 -0.33
C VAL A 144 9.74 -18.06 -1.42
N LYS A 145 9.06 -18.29 -2.54
CA LYS A 145 9.61 -19.07 -3.68
C LYS A 145 10.84 -18.39 -4.28
N SER A 146 10.81 -17.07 -4.46
CA SER A 146 11.93 -16.31 -4.97
C SER A 146 13.16 -16.43 -4.06
N GLU A 147 12.99 -16.29 -2.76
CA GLU A 147 14.11 -16.38 -1.81
C GLU A 147 14.58 -17.82 -1.56
N ALA A 148 13.65 -18.76 -1.33
CA ALA A 148 13.97 -20.15 -1.05
C ALA A 148 14.56 -20.89 -2.27
N GLY A 149 14.09 -20.54 -3.48
CA GLY A 149 14.58 -21.10 -4.73
C GLY A 149 16.08 -20.88 -4.96
N LYS A 150 16.63 -19.74 -4.49
CA LYS A 150 18.08 -19.46 -4.52
C LYS A 150 18.91 -20.49 -3.75
N HIS A 151 18.28 -21.24 -2.84
CA HIS A 151 18.92 -22.25 -1.99
C HIS A 151 18.50 -23.70 -2.32
N GLY A 152 17.85 -23.90 -3.48
CA GLY A 152 17.38 -25.20 -3.94
C GLY A 152 16.21 -25.77 -3.14
N VAL A 153 15.44 -24.90 -2.49
CA VAL A 153 14.24 -25.25 -1.72
C VAL A 153 13.01 -24.94 -2.58
N ASN A 154 12.14 -25.93 -2.76
CA ASN A 154 10.86 -25.76 -3.41
C ASN A 154 9.76 -25.53 -2.38
N VAL A 155 8.86 -24.58 -2.63
CA VAL A 155 7.71 -24.29 -1.77
C VAL A 155 6.47 -24.95 -2.35
N ASP A 156 5.95 -25.95 -1.65
CA ASP A 156 4.78 -26.71 -2.09
C ASP A 156 3.49 -25.94 -1.81
N ASN A 157 3.38 -25.33 -0.62
CA ASN A 157 2.13 -24.76 -0.14
C ASN A 157 2.37 -23.67 0.90
N VAL A 158 1.59 -22.60 0.81
CA VAL A 158 1.48 -21.54 1.81
C VAL A 158 0.02 -21.44 2.21
N ARG A 159 -0.27 -21.39 3.51
CA ARG A 159 -1.59 -21.08 4.03
C ARG A 159 -1.51 -19.95 5.02
N LEU A 160 -2.44 -19.00 4.92
CA LEU A 160 -2.57 -17.85 5.80
C LEU A 160 -3.86 -18.00 6.60
N SER A 161 -3.74 -17.88 7.92
CA SER A 161 -4.87 -17.75 8.82
C SER A 161 -4.78 -16.41 9.51
N LEU A 162 -5.83 -15.59 9.36
CA LEU A 162 -5.95 -14.30 10.02
C LEU A 162 -7.06 -14.37 11.06
N ARG A 163 -6.86 -13.70 12.19
CA ARG A 163 -7.87 -13.53 13.23
C ARG A 163 -7.81 -12.11 13.73
N SER A 164 -8.95 -11.46 13.85
CA SER A 164 -9.05 -10.14 14.48
C SER A 164 -9.78 -10.30 15.82
N ARG A 165 -9.21 -9.73 16.90
CA ARG A 165 -9.86 -9.71 18.22
C ARG A 165 -10.67 -8.43 18.44
N SER A 166 -10.32 -7.37 17.71
CA SER A 166 -10.92 -6.04 17.74
C SER A 166 -10.63 -5.35 16.40
N PRO A 167 -11.35 -4.27 16.05
CA PRO A 167 -11.06 -3.48 14.84
C PRO A 167 -9.64 -2.91 14.75
N ARG A 168 -8.82 -3.05 15.79
CA ARG A 168 -7.45 -2.55 15.87
C ARG A 168 -6.42 -3.65 16.12
N SER A 169 -6.80 -4.92 15.99
CA SER A 169 -5.89 -6.05 16.19
C SER A 169 -6.00 -7.10 15.09
N LEU A 170 -4.85 -7.66 14.74
CA LEU A 170 -4.71 -8.71 13.74
C LEU A 170 -3.66 -9.72 14.21
N ALA A 171 -4.07 -10.96 14.42
CA ALA A 171 -3.17 -12.09 14.56
C ALA A 171 -3.07 -12.82 13.23
N ALA A 172 -1.84 -13.11 12.81
CA ALA A 172 -1.54 -13.82 11.58
C ALA A 172 -0.77 -15.11 11.91
N GLU A 173 -1.12 -16.18 11.18
CA GLU A 173 -0.40 -17.43 11.17
C GLU A 173 -0.16 -17.86 9.72
N VAL A 174 1.09 -18.13 9.38
CA VAL A 174 1.50 -18.67 8.09
C VAL A 174 2.01 -20.09 8.27
N LEU A 175 1.34 -21.04 7.60
CA LEU A 175 1.79 -22.41 7.50
C LEU A 175 2.45 -22.62 6.14
N LEU A 176 3.74 -22.93 6.16
CA LEU A 176 4.57 -23.11 4.98
C LEU A 176 5.02 -24.57 4.89
N ARG A 177 4.81 -25.21 3.74
CA ARG A 177 5.38 -26.52 3.41
C ARG A 177 6.41 -26.35 2.30
N ALA A 178 7.61 -26.85 2.55
CA ALA A 178 8.71 -26.77 1.61
C ALA A 178 9.46 -28.10 1.52
N LYS A 179 10.19 -28.30 0.43
CA LYS A 179 10.99 -29.48 0.15
C LYS A 179 12.37 -29.11 -0.37
N LYS A 180 13.36 -29.93 -0.02
CA LYS A 180 14.68 -29.92 -0.63
C LYS A 180 15.07 -31.36 -0.94
N LEU A 181 15.16 -31.69 -2.23
CA LEU A 181 15.32 -33.07 -2.69
C LEU A 181 14.23 -33.98 -2.08
N PHE A 182 14.61 -34.94 -1.24
CA PHE A 182 13.70 -35.92 -0.61
C PHE A 182 13.22 -35.47 0.78
N LEU A 183 13.72 -34.35 1.31
CA LEU A 183 13.41 -33.88 2.65
C LEU A 183 12.28 -32.84 2.59
N SER A 184 11.25 -33.03 3.42
CA SER A 184 10.17 -32.06 3.63
C SER A 184 10.31 -31.33 4.95
N ALA A 185 9.93 -30.05 4.97
CA ALA A 185 9.80 -29.25 6.18
C ALA A 185 8.41 -28.60 6.22
N SER A 186 7.81 -28.58 7.41
CA SER A 186 6.63 -27.77 7.70
C SER A 186 7.01 -26.71 8.72
N LEU A 187 6.69 -25.47 8.42
CA LEU A 187 6.99 -24.29 9.22
C LEU A 187 5.69 -23.59 9.58
N ARG A 188 5.62 -23.10 10.81
CA ARG A 188 4.55 -22.25 11.32
C ARG A 188 5.17 -20.96 11.81
N ILE A 189 4.76 -19.87 11.20
CA ILE A 189 5.19 -18.51 11.56
C ILE A 189 3.98 -17.78 12.11
N THR A 190 4.11 -17.18 13.29
CA THR A 190 3.04 -16.41 13.91
C THR A 190 3.44 -14.96 14.07
N GLY A 191 2.45 -14.07 14.16
CA GLY A 191 2.65 -12.67 14.48
C GLY A 191 1.35 -12.00 14.88
N GLN A 192 1.46 -10.87 15.59
CA GLN A 192 0.35 -10.02 15.98
C GLN A 192 0.67 -8.58 15.66
N LEU A 193 -0.35 -7.85 15.22
CA LEU A 193 -0.35 -6.42 15.01
C LEU A 193 -1.45 -5.83 15.89
N GLU A 194 -1.12 -4.82 16.69
CA GLU A 194 -2.08 -4.05 17.47
C GLU A 194 -1.89 -2.56 17.19
N LEU A 195 -3.00 -1.84 17.04
CA LEU A 195 -3.07 -0.40 16.91
C LEU A 195 -3.60 0.17 18.24
N ASP A 196 -2.86 1.11 18.84
CA ASP A 196 -3.31 1.83 20.03
C ASP A 196 -4.28 2.98 19.69
N GLU A 197 -4.52 3.88 20.65
CA GLU A 197 -5.41 5.03 20.47
C GLU A 197 -4.76 6.16 19.67
N GLU A 198 -3.44 6.26 19.74
CA GLU A 198 -2.59 7.21 19.04
C GLU A 198 -2.19 6.74 17.62
N LEU A 199 -2.75 5.61 17.16
CA LEU A 199 -2.46 4.96 15.87
C LEU A 199 -0.99 4.54 15.72
N ASN A 200 -0.37 4.12 16.81
CA ASN A 200 0.89 3.39 16.76
C ASN A 200 0.63 1.90 16.54
N ALA A 201 1.25 1.38 15.48
CA ALA A 201 1.21 -0.02 15.11
C ALA A 201 2.33 -0.76 15.84
N ARG A 202 1.98 -1.64 16.78
CA ARG A 202 2.93 -2.53 17.45
C ARG A 202 2.87 -3.92 16.86
N ILE A 203 4.02 -4.42 16.41
CA ILE A 203 4.17 -5.81 15.98
C ILE A 203 4.69 -6.62 17.18
N SER A 204 4.08 -7.77 17.45
CA SER A 204 4.51 -8.64 18.56
C SER A 204 4.21 -10.12 18.30
N GLY A 205 4.71 -11.00 19.16
CA GLY A 205 4.42 -12.44 19.08
C GLY A 205 4.98 -13.10 17.82
N LEU A 206 6.06 -12.54 17.28
CA LEU A 206 6.74 -13.09 16.12
C LEU A 206 7.54 -14.32 16.51
N ASP A 207 7.15 -15.49 16.00
CA ASP A 207 7.87 -16.75 16.23
C ASP A 207 7.86 -17.63 14.98
N CYS A 208 8.81 -18.55 14.94
CA CYS A 208 8.90 -19.61 13.95
C CYS A 208 9.04 -20.95 14.66
N THR A 209 8.13 -21.86 14.38
CA THR A 209 8.18 -23.25 14.84
C THR A 209 8.09 -24.19 13.66
N GLY A 210 8.54 -25.44 13.83
CA GLY A 210 8.41 -26.44 12.77
C GLY A 210 8.97 -27.78 13.20
N GLU A 211 8.67 -28.79 12.40
CA GLU A 211 9.01 -30.18 12.70
C GLU A 211 10.15 -30.69 11.82
N GLY A 212 11.09 -31.41 12.43
CA GLY A 212 12.23 -32.02 11.76
C GLY A 212 13.46 -31.10 11.61
N ALA A 213 14.60 -31.71 11.28
CA ALA A 213 15.90 -31.03 11.29
C ALA A 213 15.96 -29.81 10.34
N MET A 214 15.36 -29.89 9.14
CA MET A 214 15.32 -28.76 8.21
C MET A 214 14.49 -27.60 8.74
N ALA A 215 13.37 -27.89 9.42
CA ALA A 215 12.53 -26.85 9.98
C ALA A 215 13.23 -26.13 11.14
N SER A 216 13.92 -26.87 12.01
CA SER A 216 14.73 -26.30 13.09
C SER A 216 15.82 -25.37 12.56
N VAL A 217 16.50 -25.74 11.47
CA VAL A 217 17.51 -24.89 10.83
C VAL A 217 16.87 -23.62 10.25
N ALA A 218 15.78 -23.76 9.49
CA ALA A 218 15.08 -22.62 8.89
C ALA A 218 14.58 -21.64 9.97
N CYS A 219 13.95 -22.14 11.03
CA CYS A 219 13.54 -21.29 12.15
C CYS A 219 14.73 -20.69 12.91
N GLY A 220 15.85 -21.42 13.05
CA GLY A 220 17.07 -20.87 13.62
C GLY A 220 17.63 -19.66 12.84
N VAL A 221 17.44 -19.63 11.52
CA VAL A 221 17.79 -18.49 10.66
C VAL A 221 16.75 -17.37 10.74
N LEU A 222 15.45 -17.70 10.77
CA LEU A 222 14.38 -16.71 10.77
C LEU A 222 14.21 -16.00 12.11
N LYS A 223 14.36 -16.72 13.24
CA LYS A 223 14.11 -16.19 14.59
C LYS A 223 14.88 -14.90 14.90
N PRO A 224 16.19 -14.78 14.62
CA PRO A 224 16.90 -13.52 14.83
C PRO A 224 16.24 -12.33 14.12
N HIS A 225 15.84 -12.50 12.85
CA HIS A 225 15.17 -11.45 12.08
C HIS A 225 13.79 -11.12 12.64
N LEU A 226 13.01 -12.14 13.01
CA LEU A 226 11.70 -11.96 13.63
C LEU A 226 11.81 -11.21 14.95
N HIS A 227 12.77 -11.56 15.81
CA HIS A 227 13.02 -10.87 17.06
C HIS A 227 13.43 -9.40 16.89
N THR A 228 14.09 -9.03 15.78
CA THR A 228 14.39 -7.61 15.55
C THR A 228 13.15 -6.76 15.32
N LEU A 229 12.05 -7.37 14.86
CA LEU A 229 10.77 -6.72 14.60
C LEU A 229 9.78 -6.87 15.78
N ASP A 230 10.03 -7.83 16.66
CA ASP A 230 9.16 -8.13 17.80
C ASP A 230 9.20 -7.00 18.83
N GLY A 231 8.03 -6.47 19.17
CA GLY A 231 7.87 -5.30 20.02
C GLY A 231 8.15 -3.97 19.31
N ARG A 232 8.45 -3.95 18.00
CA ARG A 232 8.61 -2.69 17.27
C ARG A 232 7.28 -1.97 17.14
N GLU A 233 7.37 -0.66 17.32
CA GLU A 233 6.27 0.26 17.19
C GLU A 233 6.52 1.21 16.00
N PHE A 234 5.49 1.42 15.20
CA PHE A 234 5.50 2.27 14.03
C PHE A 234 4.33 3.26 14.14
N SER A 235 4.63 4.54 14.32
CA SER A 235 3.58 5.56 14.33
C SER A 235 3.03 5.76 12.93
N LEU A 236 1.74 5.45 12.70
CA LEU A 236 1.10 5.69 11.41
C LEU A 236 0.94 7.20 11.15
N MET A 237 0.98 8.01 12.21
CA MET A 237 0.97 9.47 12.14
C MET A 237 2.29 10.07 11.63
N SER A 238 3.37 9.30 11.59
CA SER A 238 4.67 9.74 11.03
C SER A 238 4.74 9.66 9.50
N LEU A 239 3.70 9.12 8.86
CA LEU A 239 3.61 9.08 7.40
C LEU A 239 3.47 10.50 6.84
N PRO A 240 4.18 10.87 5.77
CA PRO A 240 4.13 12.20 5.20
C PRO A 240 2.80 12.43 4.45
N LEU A 241 1.78 12.87 5.17
CA LEU A 241 0.42 13.12 4.67
C LEU A 241 0.10 14.62 4.48
N GLY A 242 1.10 15.50 4.62
CA GLY A 242 0.89 16.95 4.63
C GLY A 242 0.30 17.43 5.96
N GLU A 243 -0.57 18.43 5.93
CA GLU A 243 -1.39 18.93 7.04
C GLU A 243 -2.68 18.11 7.23
N VAL A 244 -2.62 16.83 6.89
CA VAL A 244 -3.68 15.85 7.09
C VAL A 244 -3.26 14.90 8.21
N ARG A 245 -4.20 14.59 9.10
CA ARG A 245 -4.04 13.55 10.13
C ARG A 245 -4.92 12.35 9.83
N LEU A 246 -4.42 11.15 10.11
CA LEU A 246 -5.27 9.98 10.27
C LEU A 246 -6.13 10.19 11.52
N ARG A 247 -7.42 9.86 11.41
CA ARG A 247 -8.42 9.98 12.49
C ARG A 247 -8.77 8.60 13.03
N ASP A 248 -8.86 7.60 12.17
CA ASP A 248 -9.14 6.23 12.56
C ASP A 248 -8.54 5.24 11.55
N VAL A 249 -8.19 4.05 12.03
CA VAL A 249 -7.78 2.92 11.22
C VAL A 249 -8.46 1.67 11.77
N ARG A 250 -9.13 0.92 10.88
CA ARG A 250 -9.86 -0.30 11.22
C ARG A 250 -9.42 -1.45 10.34
N ILE A 251 -9.32 -2.62 10.98
CA ILE A 251 -8.98 -3.89 10.37
C ILE A 251 -10.20 -4.80 10.51
N ALA A 252 -10.61 -5.41 9.41
CA ALA A 252 -11.65 -6.44 9.38
C ALA A 252 -11.13 -7.69 8.68
N VAL A 253 -11.45 -8.85 9.24
CA VAL A 253 -11.04 -10.16 8.72
C VAL A 253 -12.28 -11.01 8.50
N GLY A 254 -12.46 -11.45 7.26
CA GLY A 254 -13.47 -12.42 6.83
C GLY A 254 -12.88 -13.36 5.78
N ASP A 255 -13.57 -13.49 4.65
CA ASP A 255 -13.03 -14.07 3.41
C ASP A 255 -11.94 -13.19 2.76
N LYS A 256 -12.01 -11.88 3.05
CA LYS A 256 -10.99 -10.88 2.74
C LYS A 256 -10.37 -10.30 4.01
N LEU A 257 -9.13 -9.85 3.89
CA LEU A 257 -8.57 -8.85 4.80
C LEU A 257 -8.94 -7.48 4.26
N ALA A 258 -9.59 -6.65 5.08
CA ALA A 258 -9.92 -5.28 4.74
C ALA A 258 -9.31 -4.31 5.76
N ILE A 259 -8.72 -3.23 5.24
CA ILE A 259 -8.17 -2.12 6.01
C ILE A 259 -8.91 -0.87 5.58
N THR A 260 -9.46 -0.15 6.54
CA THR A 260 -10.15 1.12 6.33
C THR A 260 -9.46 2.21 7.14
N ALA A 261 -9.26 3.39 6.56
CA ALA A 261 -8.67 4.53 7.24
C ALA A 261 -9.46 5.80 6.95
N GLU A 262 -9.65 6.63 7.97
CA GLU A 262 -10.25 7.95 7.86
C GLU A 262 -9.19 9.01 8.12
N PHE A 263 -9.22 10.10 7.36
CA PHE A 263 -8.29 11.21 7.52
C PHE A 263 -8.99 12.56 7.32
N GLY A 264 -8.33 13.64 7.71
CA GLY A 264 -8.79 14.98 7.42
C GLY A 264 -7.87 16.04 8.01
N SER A 265 -8.28 17.30 7.90
CA SER A 265 -7.44 18.42 8.29
C SER A 265 -7.05 18.37 9.76
N ILE A 266 -5.86 18.90 10.06
CA ILE A 266 -5.38 19.14 11.42
C ILE A 266 -6.06 20.39 12.01
N TYR A 267 -6.50 21.33 11.17
CA TYR A 267 -7.22 22.52 11.57
C TYR A 267 -8.73 22.27 11.45
N GLU A 268 -9.41 22.14 12.59
CA GLU A 268 -10.88 22.11 12.69
C GLU A 268 -11.45 23.53 12.80
#